data_AF-A0A964YPF9-F1
#
_entry.id   AF-A0A964YPF9-F1
#
_cell.length_a   1.000
_cell.length_b   1.000
_cell.length_c   1.000
_cell.angle_alpha   90.00
_cell.angle_beta   90.00
_cell.angle_gamma   90.00
#
_symmetry.space_group_name_H-M   'P 1'
#
loop_
_entity.id
_entity.type
_entity.pdbx_description
1 polymer ?
#
loop_
_entity_poly.entity_id
_entity_poly.type
_entity_poly.pdbx_seq_one_letter_code
_entity_poly.pdbx_strand_id
1 'polypeptide(L)'
;DFVRYTFEVIHRGKIHEIASLFTFGREDLIPDMFIEIVKELKAEAPERMNGFLYYLERHIEVDGDDHGPLSLRLMEEVCENDAQKWEDATLVAEHALKMRMHLWNGVRNKIQTKSVVRV
;
A
#
# COMPACT_ATOMS: atom_id res chain seq x y z
N ASP A 1 8.89 -8.15 -8.35
CA ASP A 1 8.35 -8.97 -7.24
C ASP A 1 7.05 -8.44 -6.69
N PHE A 2 7.00 -7.18 -6.25
CA PHE A 2 5.78 -6.58 -5.70
C PHE A 2 4.49 -6.74 -6.53
N VAL A 3 4.50 -6.29 -7.79
CA VAL A 3 3.32 -6.39 -8.68
C VAL A 3 3.03 -7.86 -9.01
N ARG A 4 4.07 -8.66 -9.25
CA ARG A 4 3.95 -10.09 -9.52
C ARG A 4 3.24 -10.81 -8.37
N TYR A 5 3.62 -10.55 -7.12
CA TYR A 5 2.95 -11.14 -5.95
C TYR A 5 1.47 -10.77 -5.87
N THR A 6 1.11 -9.52 -6.23
CA THR A 6 -0.31 -9.11 -6.31
C THR A 6 -1.08 -9.96 -7.31
N PHE A 7 -0.54 -10.16 -8.52
CA PHE A 7 -1.17 -11.02 -9.50
C PHE A 7 -1.17 -12.48 -9.07
N GLU A 8 -0.12 -12.99 -8.43
CA GLU A 8 -0.09 -14.37 -7.91
C GLU A 8 -1.25 -14.61 -6.93
N VAL A 9 -1.49 -13.69 -5.99
CA VAL A 9 -2.63 -13.79 -5.05
C VAL A 9 -3.97 -13.75 -5.80
N ILE A 10 -4.12 -12.86 -6.78
CA ILE A 10 -5.33 -12.80 -7.63
C ILE A 10 -5.57 -14.15 -8.34
N HIS A 11 -4.52 -14.77 -8.90
CA HIS A 11 -4.63 -16.03 -9.62
C HIS A 11 -4.95 -17.23 -8.71
N ARG A 12 -4.73 -17.15 -7.39
CA ARG A 12 -5.17 -18.20 -6.45
C ARG A 12 -6.68 -18.26 -6.32
N GLY A 13 -7.41 -17.18 -6.64
CA GLY A 13 -8.87 -17.14 -6.69
C GLY A 13 -9.57 -17.19 -5.32
N LYS A 14 -8.83 -17.11 -4.21
CA LYS A 14 -9.37 -17.08 -2.86
C LYS A 14 -9.76 -15.66 -2.47
N ILE A 15 -11.05 -15.41 -2.25
CA ILE A 15 -11.58 -14.06 -2.00
C ILE A 15 -10.97 -13.45 -0.73
N HIS A 16 -10.83 -14.22 0.36
CA HIS A 16 -10.23 -13.73 1.62
C HIS A 16 -8.76 -13.34 1.48
N GLU A 17 -8.00 -14.05 0.65
CA GLU A 17 -6.61 -13.69 0.35
C GLU A 17 -6.54 -12.38 -0.46
N ILE A 18 -7.38 -12.24 -1.48
CA ILE A 18 -7.42 -11.04 -2.33
C ILE A 18 -7.88 -9.81 -1.52
N ALA A 19 -8.95 -9.97 -0.74
CA ALA A 19 -9.47 -8.93 0.15
C ALA A 19 -8.40 -8.49 1.15
N SER A 20 -7.69 -9.43 1.76
CA SER A 20 -6.60 -9.13 2.70
C SER A 20 -5.47 -8.33 2.03
N LEU A 21 -5.04 -8.74 0.83
CA LEU A 21 -4.02 -8.01 0.09
C LEU A 21 -4.45 -6.58 -0.24
N PHE A 22 -5.72 -6.40 -0.58
CA PHE A 22 -6.30 -5.08 -0.84
C PHE A 22 -6.35 -4.23 0.44
N THR A 23 -7.03 -4.71 1.49
CA THR A 23 -7.22 -4.02 2.76
C THR A 23 -5.89 -3.66 3.41
N PHE A 24 -5.08 -4.64 3.79
CA PHE A 24 -3.88 -4.41 4.60
C PHE A 24 -2.64 -4.11 3.76
N GLY A 25 -2.61 -4.58 2.51
CA GLY A 25 -1.48 -4.32 1.62
C GLY A 25 -1.54 -2.96 0.94
N ARG A 26 -2.73 -2.35 0.83
CA ARG A 26 -3.00 -1.12 0.06
C ARG A 26 -3.78 -0.09 0.87
N GLU A 27 -5.04 -0.37 1.15
CA GLU A 27 -6.03 0.62 1.57
C GLU A 27 -5.68 1.24 2.93
N ASP A 28 -5.40 0.40 3.92
CA ASP A 28 -5.10 0.81 5.29
C ASP A 28 -3.79 1.63 5.40
N LEU A 29 -2.81 1.31 4.55
CA LEU A 29 -1.45 1.87 4.67
C LEU A 29 -1.21 3.11 3.79
N ILE A 30 -1.96 3.29 2.70
CA ILE A 30 -1.71 4.36 1.73
C ILE A 30 -1.85 5.76 2.34
N PRO A 31 -2.90 6.08 3.14
CA PRO A 31 -3.06 7.39 3.74
C PRO A 31 -1.84 7.85 4.52
N ASP A 32 -1.37 7.04 5.47
CA ASP A 32 -0.22 7.35 6.34
C ASP A 32 1.06 7.61 5.53
N MET A 33 1.30 6.76 4.53
CA MET A 33 2.46 6.91 3.66
C MET A 33 2.39 8.20 2.83
N PHE A 34 1.21 8.58 2.35
CA PHE A 34 1.02 9.77 1.52
C PHE A 34 1.10 11.06 2.33
N ILE A 35 0.63 11.07 3.59
CA ILE A 35 0.74 12.24 4.49
C ILE A 35 2.20 12.69 4.61
N GLU A 36 3.12 11.77 4.88
CA GLU A 36 4.55 12.10 5.01
C GLU A 36 5.15 12.59 3.68
N ILE A 37 4.76 12.00 2.54
CA ILE A 37 5.23 12.44 1.22
C ILE A 37 4.73 13.86 0.90
N VAL A 38 3.46 14.15 1.14
CA VAL A 38 2.85 15.46 0.87
C VAL A 38 3.53 16.54 1.72
N LYS A 39 3.82 16.24 2.98
CA LYS A 39 4.49 17.16 3.91
C LYS A 39 5.87 17.60 3.39
N GLU A 40 6.68 16.65 2.93
CA GLU A 40 8.01 16.93 2.35
C GLU A 40 7.89 17.70 1.02
N LEU A 41 7.00 17.27 0.11
CA LEU A 41 6.84 17.91 -1.20
C LEU A 41 6.36 19.37 -1.11
N LYS A 42 5.48 19.67 -0.15
CA LYS A 42 5.03 21.05 0.12
C LYS A 42 6.17 21.95 0.62
N ALA A 43 7.17 21.39 1.30
CA ALA A 43 8.32 22.15 1.78
C ALA A 43 9.33 22.48 0.67
N GLU A 44 9.50 21.61 -0.34
CA GLU A 44 10.55 21.76 -1.35
C GLU A 44 10.19 22.66 -2.56
N ALA A 45 8.97 22.57 -3.13
CA ALA A 45 8.53 23.45 -4.23
C ALA A 45 7.03 23.26 -4.60
N PRO A 46 6.08 23.96 -3.96
CA PRO A 46 4.65 23.72 -4.14
C PRO A 46 4.14 23.97 -5.59
N GLU A 47 4.57 25.06 -6.24
CA GLU A 47 4.02 25.51 -7.53
C GLU A 47 4.24 24.53 -8.70
N ARG A 48 5.31 23.72 -8.69
CA ARG A 48 5.65 22.82 -9.81
C ARG A 48 4.96 21.45 -9.73
N MET A 49 4.29 21.16 -8.61
CA MET A 49 3.76 19.82 -8.31
C MET A 49 2.28 19.82 -7.91
N ASN A 50 1.56 20.92 -8.11
CA ASN A 50 0.15 21.08 -7.70
C ASN A 50 -0.76 19.91 -8.11
N GLY A 51 -0.66 19.42 -9.36
CA GLY A 51 -1.47 18.27 -9.81
C GLY A 51 -1.13 16.96 -9.10
N PHE A 52 0.13 16.74 -8.75
CA PHE A 52 0.57 15.56 -8.03
C PHE A 52 0.21 15.64 -6.53
N LEU A 53 0.38 16.82 -5.92
CA LEU A 53 -0.07 17.08 -4.56
C LEU A 53 -1.58 16.84 -4.42
N TYR A 54 -2.37 17.38 -5.35
CA TYR A 54 -3.82 17.16 -5.38
C TYR A 54 -4.17 15.66 -5.46
N TYR A 55 -3.48 14.89 -6.30
CA TYR A 55 -3.70 13.44 -6.41
C TYR A 55 -3.46 12.73 -5.07
N LEU A 56 -2.37 13.04 -4.38
CA LEU A 56 -2.03 12.41 -3.10
C LEU A 56 -3.00 12.83 -1.98
N GLU A 57 -3.33 14.12 -1.91
CA GLU A 57 -4.30 14.66 -0.94
C GLU A 57 -5.68 14.00 -1.10
N ARG A 58 -6.14 13.80 -2.34
CA ARG A 58 -7.41 13.12 -2.60
C ARG A 58 -7.40 11.65 -2.16
N HIS A 59 -6.28 10.95 -2.25
CA HIS A 59 -6.18 9.59 -1.72
C HIS A 59 -6.16 9.59 -0.20
N ILE A 60 -5.51 10.57 0.45
CA ILE A 60 -5.56 10.68 1.92
C ILE A 60 -7.01 10.91 2.39
N GLU A 61 -7.73 11.84 1.75
CA GLU A 61 -9.11 12.16 2.11
C GLU A 61 -10.07 10.98 1.87
N VAL A 62 -9.98 10.34 0.70
CA VAL A 62 -10.91 9.26 0.33
C VAL A 62 -10.57 7.97 1.07
N ASP A 63 -9.29 7.59 1.09
CA ASP A 63 -8.89 6.29 1.62
C ASP A 63 -8.89 6.30 3.16
N GLY A 64 -8.61 7.45 3.79
CA GLY A 64 -8.54 7.60 5.24
C GLY A 64 -9.89 7.61 5.97
N ASP A 65 -10.90 8.32 5.44
CA ASP A 65 -12.17 8.51 6.15
C ASP A 65 -13.22 7.42 5.82
N ASP A 66 -13.35 7.05 4.54
CA ASP A 66 -14.42 6.16 4.10
C ASP A 66 -13.93 4.74 3.83
N HIS A 67 -12.86 4.59 3.05
CA HIS A 67 -12.47 3.28 2.53
C HIS A 67 -11.72 2.40 3.53
N GLY A 68 -10.92 2.98 4.43
CA GLY A 68 -10.28 2.24 5.52
C GLY A 68 -11.29 1.42 6.35
N PRO A 69 -12.27 2.06 7.01
CA PRO A 69 -13.31 1.34 7.77
C PRO A 69 -14.13 0.35 6.93
N LEU A 70 -14.41 0.67 5.67
CA LEU A 70 -15.12 -0.23 4.75
C LEU A 70 -14.29 -1.47 4.40
N SER A 71 -12.99 -1.32 4.19
CA SER A 71 -12.08 -2.41 3.85
C SER A 71 -11.83 -3.36 5.03
N LEU A 72 -11.92 -2.87 6.27
CA LEU A 72 -11.92 -3.71 7.48
C LEU A 72 -13.23 -4.50 7.62
N ARG A 73 -14.39 -3.86 7.41
CA ARG A 73 -15.67 -4.56 7.38
C ARG A 73 -15.74 -5.61 6.27
N LEU A 74 -15.15 -5.34 5.11
CA LEU A 74 -14.99 -6.32 4.04
C LEU A 74 -14.28 -7.59 4.54
N MET A 75 -13.25 -7.45 5.38
CA MET A 75 -12.55 -8.61 5.95
C MET A 75 -13.43 -9.40 6.92
N GLU A 76 -14.19 -8.71 7.78
CA GLU A 76 -15.15 -9.35 8.68
C GLU A 76 -16.19 -10.16 7.91
N GLU A 77 -16.75 -9.59 6.84
CA GLU A 77 -17.77 -10.25 6.00
C GLU A 77 -17.21 -11.41 5.17
N VAL A 78 -15.96 -11.33 4.70
CA VAL A 78 -15.36 -12.37 3.86
C VAL A 78 -14.82 -13.54 4.68
N CYS A 79 -14.23 -13.26 5.84
CA CYS A 79 -13.66 -14.27 6.71
C CYS A 79 -14.70 -14.87 7.68
N GLU A 80 -15.71 -14.09 8.10
CA GLU A 80 -16.72 -14.50 9.07
C GLU A 80 -16.07 -15.17 10.31
N ASN A 81 -16.61 -16.31 10.75
CA ASN A 81 -16.09 -17.12 11.85
C ASN A 81 -15.10 -18.23 11.39
N ASP A 82 -14.57 -18.14 10.17
CA ASP A 82 -13.66 -19.15 9.62
C ASP A 82 -12.21 -18.83 10.00
N ALA A 83 -11.68 -19.59 10.96
CA ALA A 83 -10.32 -19.41 11.46
C ALA A 83 -9.25 -19.63 10.36
N GLN A 84 -9.49 -20.53 9.39
CA GLN A 84 -8.53 -20.78 8.32
C GLN A 84 -8.46 -19.61 7.35
N LYS A 85 -9.61 -18.98 7.05
CA LYS A 85 -9.63 -17.76 6.23
C LYS A 85 -8.85 -16.63 6.88
N TRP A 86 -8.99 -16.45 8.20
CA TRP A 86 -8.23 -15.45 8.95
C TRP A 86 -6.74 -15.74 8.95
N GLU A 87 -6.33 -17.00 9.11
CA GLU A 87 -4.92 -17.39 9.02
C GLU A 87 -4.33 -17.13 7.62
N ASP A 88 -5.01 -17.59 6.57
CA ASP A 88 -4.62 -17.35 5.18
C ASP A 88 -4.52 -15.84 4.86
N ALA A 89 -5.53 -15.08 5.28
CA ALA A 89 -5.57 -13.63 5.11
C ALA A 89 -4.38 -12.95 5.80
N THR A 90 -4.07 -13.34 7.04
CA THR A 90 -2.95 -12.79 7.81
C THR A 90 -1.62 -13.04 7.11
N LEU A 91 -1.38 -14.27 6.65
CA LEU A 91 -0.17 -14.62 5.91
C LEU A 91 -0.02 -13.80 4.62
N VAL A 92 -1.13 -13.57 3.90
CA VAL A 92 -1.12 -12.76 2.69
C VAL A 92 -0.85 -11.28 2.98
N ALA A 93 -1.44 -10.72 4.03
CA ALA A 93 -1.20 -9.35 4.47
C ALA A 93 0.28 -9.13 4.81
N GLU A 94 0.86 -10.00 5.65
CA GLU A 94 2.28 -9.91 6.02
C GLU A 94 3.19 -9.93 4.81
N HIS A 95 2.94 -10.84 3.87
CA HIS A 95 3.77 -10.96 2.69
C HIS A 95 3.57 -9.77 1.74
N ALA A 96 2.35 -9.23 1.62
CA ALA A 96 2.11 -8.00 0.86
C ALA A 96 2.91 -6.82 1.41
N LEU A 97 2.96 -6.66 2.73
CA LEU A 97 3.77 -5.64 3.41
C LEU A 97 5.28 -5.86 3.18
N LYS A 98 5.77 -7.10 3.31
CA LYS A 98 7.18 -7.45 2.99
C LYS A 98 7.54 -7.10 1.55
N MET A 99 6.65 -7.39 0.59
CA MET A 99 6.86 -7.04 -0.82
C MET A 99 6.85 -5.52 -1.07
N ARG A 100 6.02 -4.76 -0.34
CA ARG A 100 6.04 -3.29 -0.38
C ARG A 100 7.36 -2.73 0.15
N MET A 101 7.84 -3.24 1.29
CA MET A 101 9.16 -2.88 1.81
C MET A 101 10.27 -3.20 0.81
N HIS A 102 10.19 -4.36 0.15
CA HIS A 102 11.14 -4.74 -0.88
C HIS A 102 11.18 -3.76 -2.05
N LEU A 103 10.02 -3.29 -2.53
CA LEU A 103 9.93 -2.25 -3.54
C LEU A 103 10.66 -0.98 -3.11
N TRP A 104 10.34 -0.44 -1.93
CA TRP A 104 10.91 0.82 -1.44
C TRP A 104 12.40 0.72 -1.13
N ASN A 105 12.86 -0.41 -0.57
CA ASN A 105 14.28 -0.68 -0.40
C ASN A 105 15.00 -0.70 -1.76
N GLY A 106 14.39 -1.30 -2.78
CA GLY A 106 14.93 -1.29 -4.14
C GLY A 106 15.09 0.13 -4.71
N VAL A 107 14.07 0.98 -4.55
CA VAL A 107 14.12 2.40 -4.96
C VAL A 107 15.22 3.15 -4.21
N ARG A 108 15.24 3.07 -2.88
CA ARG A 108 16.25 3.71 -2.03
C ARG A 108 17.66 3.32 -2.45
N ASN A 109 17.92 2.02 -2.63
CA ASN A 109 19.24 1.51 -3.00
C ASN A 109 19.67 2.07 -4.36
N LYS A 110 18.76 2.16 -5.35
CA LYS A 110 19.06 2.72 -6.67
C LYS A 110 19.36 4.22 -6.64
N ILE A 111 18.69 4.98 -5.79
CA ILE A 111 18.98 6.41 -5.58
C ILE A 111 20.37 6.57 -4.95
N GLN A 112 20.65 5.82 -3.89
CA GLN A 112 21.95 5.89 -3.20
C GLN A 112 23.12 5.48 -4.11
N THR A 113 22.96 4.46 -4.96
CA THR A 113 24.01 4.06 -5.92
C THR A 113 24.31 5.18 -6.94
N LYS A 114 23.31 5.95 -7.38
CA LYS A 114 23.53 7.08 -8.31
C LYS A 114 24.24 8.26 -7.66
N SER A 115 24.07 8.47 -6.36
CA SER A 115 24.74 9.56 -5.64
C SER A 115 26.25 9.33 -5.42
N VAL A 116 26.72 8.08 -5.52
CA VAL A 116 28.15 7.73 -5.37
C VAL A 116 28.94 7.95 -6.67
N VAL A 117 28.27 8.12 -7.82
CA VAL A 117 28.91 8.43 -9.11
C VAL A 117 28.61 9.88 -9.51
N ARG A 118 29.14 10.82 -8.74
CA ARG A 118 29.39 12.19 -9.21
C ARG A 118 30.86 12.50 -8.92
N VAL A 119 31.71 12.13 -9.88
CA VAL A 119 33.12 12.59 -9.97
C VAL A 119 33.13 13.97 -10.59
#